data_AF-W1S6S4-F1
#
_entry.id   AF-W1S6S4-F1
#
_cell.length_a   1.000
_cell.length_b   1.000
_cell.length_c   1.000
_cell.angle_alpha   90.00
_cell.angle_beta   90.00
_cell.angle_gamma   90.00
#
_symmetry.space_group_name_H-M   'P 1'
#
loop_
_entity.id
_entity.type
_entity.pdbx_description
1 polymer ?
#
loop_
_entity_poly.entity_id
_entity_poly.type
_entity_poly.pdbx_seq_one_letter_code
_entity_poly.pdbx_strand_id
1 'polypeptide(L)' 'MMQLNSAQALKLGREVHETFGSWRKAREAAVQRNGVYVIDREKIRAARAEKTAETA' A
#
# COMPACT_ATOMS: atom_id res chain seq x y z
N MET A 1 8.97 -23.13 -7.51
CA MET A 1 8.18 -22.47 -6.44
C MET A 1 8.84 -21.13 -6.17
N MET A 2 8.21 -20.02 -6.57
CA MET A 2 8.79 -18.69 -6.40
C MET A 2 8.83 -18.41 -4.88
N GLN A 3 10.02 -18.42 -4.27
CA GLN A 3 10.20 -18.04 -2.88
C GLN A 3 9.86 -16.56 -2.78
N LEU A 4 8.63 -16.26 -2.37
CA LEU A 4 8.24 -14.92 -1.95
C LEU A 4 9.22 -14.52 -0.86
N ASN A 5 10.05 -13.52 -1.16
CA ASN A 5 11.03 -13.03 -0.21
C ASN A 5 10.26 -12.36 0.94
N SER A 6 9.98 -13.12 1.99
CA SER A 6 9.04 -12.76 3.08
C SER A 6 9.38 -11.40 3.70
N ALA A 7 10.67 -11.04 3.74
CA ALA A 7 11.13 -9.73 4.19
C ALA A 7 10.60 -8.59 3.32
N GLN A 8 10.57 -8.76 2.00
CA GLN A 8 10.05 -7.76 1.06
C GLN A 8 8.53 -7.62 1.17
N ALA A 9 7.81 -8.73 1.36
CA ALA A 9 6.36 -8.72 1.56
C ALA A 9 5.97 -7.99 2.87
N LEU A 10 6.70 -8.28 3.97
CA LEU A 10 6.51 -7.59 5.25
C LEU A 10 6.83 -6.10 5.16
N LYS A 11 7.93 -5.73 4.48
CA LYS A 11 8.30 -4.33 4.26
C LYS A 11 7.21 -3.57 3.50
N LEU A 12 6.66 -4.18 2.45
CA LEU A 12 5.57 -3.59 1.67
C LEU A 12 4.31 -3.44 2.53
N GLY A 13 3.95 -4.46 3.31
CA GLY A 13 2.80 -4.39 4.22
C GLY A 13 2.92 -3.27 5.25
N ARG A 14 4.12 -3.05 5.78
CA ARG A 14 4.42 -1.95 6.71
C ARG A 14 4.27 -0.58 6.03
N GLU A 15 4.83 -0.42 4.83
CA GLU A 15 4.74 0.82 4.06
C GLU A 15 3.28 1.19 3.73
N VAL A 16 2.46 0.22 3.32
CA VAL A 16 1.03 0.40 3.08
C VAL A 16 0.33 0.84 4.38
N HIS A 17 0.61 0.16 5.50
CA HIS A 17 0.00 0.51 6.77
C HIS A 17 0.37 1.92 7.25
N GLU A 18 1.64 2.32 7.15
CA GLU A 18 2.11 3.65 7.53
C GLU A 18 1.52 4.76 6.64
N THR A 19 1.34 4.47 5.35
CA THR A 19 0.78 5.41 4.37
C THR A 19 -0.72 5.64 4.62
N PHE A 20 -1.51 4.57 4.67
CA PHE A 20 -2.97 4.67 4.74
C PHE A 20 -3.54 4.66 6.17
N GLY A 21 -2.74 4.30 7.17
CA GLY A 21 -3.12 4.21 8.59
C GLY A 21 -3.98 3.02 8.97
N SER A 22 -4.73 2.43 8.03
CA SER A 22 -5.50 1.20 8.25
C SER A 22 -5.65 0.39 6.97
N TRP A 23 -5.82 -0.93 7.12
CA TRP A 23 -6.08 -1.83 5.99
C TRP A 23 -7.39 -1.51 5.26
N ARG A 24 -8.37 -0.94 5.96
CA ARG A 24 -9.63 -0.49 5.36
C ARG A 24 -9.40 0.65 4.37
N LYS A 25 -8.65 1.69 4.78
CA LYS A 25 -8.30 2.81 3.90
C LYS A 25 -7.41 2.38 2.72
N ALA A 26 -6.47 1.47 2.97
CA ALA A 26 -5.66 0.87 1.92
C ALA A 26 -6.54 0.15 0.87
N ARG A 27 -7.56 -0.60 1.32
CA ARG A 27 -8.53 -1.26 0.44
C ARG A 27 -9.36 -0.28 -0.39
N GLU A 28 -9.76 0.85 0.18
CA GLU A 28 -10.49 1.91 -0.53
C GLU A 28 -9.64 2.53 -1.66
N ALA A 29 -8.33 2.64 -1.47
CA ALA A 29 -7.40 3.11 -2.50
C ALA A 29 -7.02 2.02 -3.55
N ALA A 30 -7.24 0.75 -3.22
CA ALA A 30 -6.91 -0.39 -4.07
C ALA A 30 -7.85 -0.50 -5.27
N VAL A 31 -7.37 -1.11 -6.35
CA VAL A 31 -8.18 -1.48 -7.50
C VAL A 31 -8.52 -2.97 -7.38
N GLN A 32 -9.79 -3.32 -7.57
CA GLN A 32 -10.17 -4.72 -7.62
C GLN A 32 -9.82 -5.30 -9.00
N ARG A 33 -9.02 -6.37 -9.03
CA ARG A 33 -8.69 -7.14 -10.23
C ARG A 33 -8.94 -8.61 -9.95
N ASN A 34 -9.84 -9.24 -10.70
CA ASN A 34 -10.19 -10.66 -10.56
C ASN A 34 -10.56 -11.06 -9.12
N GLY A 35 -11.32 -10.21 -8.41
CA GLY A 35 -11.71 -10.45 -7.01
C GLY A 35 -10.62 -10.15 -5.97
N VAL A 36 -9.40 -9.82 -6.38
CA VAL A 36 -8.28 -9.46 -5.50
C VAL A 36 -8.11 -7.94 -5.47
N TYR A 37 -7.88 -7.39 -4.28
CA TYR A 37 -7.54 -5.97 -4.13
C TYR A 37 -6.04 -5.77 -4.39
N VAL A 38 -5.72 -4.97 -5.40
CA VAL A 38 -4.35 -4.67 -5.82
C VAL A 38 -4.06 -3.19 -5.55
N ILE A 39 -3.00 -2.93 -4.79
CA ILE A 39 -2.48 -1.57 -4.57
C ILE A 39 -1.16 -1.46 -5.31
N ASP A 40 -1.13 -0.63 -6.34
CA ASP A 40 0.08 -0.33 -7.08
C ASP A 40 1.00 0.58 -6.26
N ARG A 41 2.32 0.39 -6.42
CA ARG A 41 3.35 1.20 -5.74
C ARG A 41 3.23 2.69 -6.02
N GLU A 42 2.76 3.07 -7.20
CA GLU A 42 2.55 4.47 -7.55
C GLU A 42 1.46 5.12 -6.69
N LYS A 43 0.38 4.40 -6.39
CA LYS A 43 -0.66 4.88 -5.48
C LYS A 43 -0.16 5.05 -4.05
N ILE A 44 0.70 4.14 -3.58
CA ILE A 44 1.35 4.27 -2.26
C ILE A 44 2.19 5.55 -2.21
N ARG A 45 2.99 5.82 -3.26
CA ARG A 45 3.82 7.02 -3.32
C ARG A 45 3.00 8.30 -3.39
N ALA A 46 1.93 8.33 -4.18
CA ALA A 46 1.03 9.47 -4.28
C ALA A 46 0.37 9.79 -2.92
N ALA A 47 -0.23 8.78 -2.27
CA ALA A 47 -0.85 8.95 -0.96
C ALA A 47 0.14 9.39 0.13
N ARG A 48 1.40 8.93 0.04
CA ARG A 48 2.46 9.38 0.95
C ARG A 48 2.86 10.84 0.70
N ALA A 49 2.92 11.27 -0.56
CA ALA A 49 3.23 12.64 -0.92
C ALA A 49 2.11 13.61 -0.44
N GLU A 50 0.85 13.24 -0.63
CA GLU A 50 -0.31 13.99 -0.11
C GLU A 50 -0.25 14.13 1.42
N LYS A 51 -0.03 13.01 2.14
CA LYS A 51 0.12 13.03 3.60
C LYS A 51 1.27 13.94 4.06
N THR A 52 2.38 13.96 3.33
CA THR A 52 3.55 14.81 3.64
C THR A 52 3.27 16.29 3.37
N ALA A 53 2.48 16.60 2.33
CA ALA A 53 2.04 17.95 2.04
C ALA A 53 1.02 18.48 3.06
N GLU A 54 0.19 17.60 3.63
CA GLU A 54 -0.78 17.95 4.69
C GLU A 54 -0.13 18.20 6.07
N THR A 55 1.14 17.79 6.26
CA THR A 55 1.87 17.94 7.53
C THR A 55 2.96 19.02 7.49
N ALA A 56 3.12 19.73 6.37
CA ALA A 56 4.05 20.85 6.20
C ALA A 56 3.34 22.20 6.45
#